data_AF-A0A8C8RDK1-F1
#
_entry.id   AF-A0A8C8RDK1-F1
#
_cell.length_a   1.000
_cell.length_b   1.000
_cell.length_c   1.000
_cell.angle_alpha   90.00
_cell.angle_beta   90.00
_cell.angle_gamma   90.00
#
_symmetry.space_group_name_H-M   'P 1'
#
loop_
_entity.id
_entity.type
_entity.pdbx_description
1 polymer ?
#
loop_
_entity_poly.entity_id
_entity_poly.type
_entity_poly.pdbx_seq_one_letter_code
_entity_poly.pdbx_strand_id
1 'polypeptide(L)'
;MLTGILLANGTLPATILTSLFTDNIVKEGIAASFAVKLFKAWMAEKDANSVTSSLRKANLDKRLLELFPANRQNVEHFAKYFTDAGLKELSDFLRVQQSLGTRKELQKELQERLSQECPIKEVERAFQKIVVLFYKADVLSEEAILKWYKEAHVAKGKSVFLDQMKQFVEWLQNAEEGTIPFKLYV
;
A
#
# COMPACT_ATOMS: atom_id res chain seq x y z
N MET A 1 16.05 17.98 17.56
CA MET A 1 17.03 18.18 16.47
C MET A 1 16.67 19.45 15.73
N LEU A 2 17.59 20.42 15.62
CA LEU A 2 17.31 21.74 15.03
C LEU A 2 16.73 21.66 13.61
N THR A 3 17.28 20.79 12.76
CA THR A 3 16.80 20.59 11.38
C THR A 3 15.32 20.22 11.31
N GLY A 4 14.82 19.43 12.26
CA GLY A 4 13.39 19.05 12.30
C GLY A 4 12.48 20.24 12.60
N ILE A 5 12.92 21.14 13.48
CA ILE A 5 12.18 22.36 13.83
C ILE A 5 12.19 23.35 12.66
N LEU A 6 13.34 23.53 12.01
CA LEU A 6 13.46 24.43 10.85
C LEU A 6 12.61 23.96 9.66
N LEU A 7 12.51 22.63 9.46
CA LEU A 7 11.62 22.05 8.46
C LEU A 7 10.15 22.21 8.86
N ALA A 8 9.80 21.99 10.14
CA ALA A 8 8.45 22.15 10.64
C ALA A 8 7.92 23.57 10.43
N ASN A 9 8.77 24.56 10.67
CA ASN A 9 8.42 25.98 10.50
C ASN A 9 8.54 26.48 9.05
N GLY A 10 8.95 25.62 8.12
CA GLY A 10 9.07 25.96 6.70
C GLY A 10 10.26 26.86 6.37
N THR A 11 11.18 27.07 7.32
CA THR A 11 12.43 27.80 7.11
C THR A 11 13.36 27.05 6.18
N LEU A 12 13.31 25.71 6.21
CA LEU A 12 14.01 24.85 5.28
C LEU A 12 13.00 24.08 4.40
N PRO A 13 13.27 23.93 3.08
CA PRO A 13 12.46 23.08 2.23
C PRO A 13 12.79 21.61 2.47
N ALA A 14 11.78 20.73 2.38
CA ALA A 14 11.98 19.28 2.57
C ALA A 14 12.88 18.62 1.50
N THR A 15 13.18 19.32 0.39
CA THR A 15 14.12 18.85 -0.65
C THR A 15 15.53 18.60 -0.12
N ILE A 16 15.94 19.23 0.99
CA ILE A 16 17.24 18.95 1.63
C ILE A 16 17.37 17.50 2.10
N LEU A 17 16.24 16.82 2.34
CA LEU A 17 16.19 15.43 2.76
C LEU A 17 16.56 14.46 1.66
N THR A 18 16.67 14.91 0.41
CA THR A 18 17.14 14.08 -0.72
C THR A 18 18.51 13.45 -0.43
N SER A 19 19.34 14.15 0.35
CA SER A 19 20.65 13.66 0.79
C SER A 19 20.57 12.36 1.60
N LEU A 20 19.47 12.12 2.34
CA LEU A 20 19.25 10.93 3.17
C LEU A 20 19.17 9.63 2.37
N PHE A 21 18.90 9.69 1.08
CA PHE A 21 18.72 8.52 0.22
C PHE A 21 20.01 8.15 -0.54
N THR A 22 21.17 8.61 -0.06
CA THR A 22 22.46 8.31 -0.67
C THR A 22 22.97 6.95 -0.22
N ASP A 23 23.41 6.09 -1.15
CA ASP A 23 23.78 4.69 -0.89
C ASP A 23 24.71 4.48 0.30
N ASN A 24 25.75 5.30 0.47
CA ASN A 24 26.73 5.12 1.54
C ASN A 24 26.09 5.26 2.93
N ILE A 25 25.36 6.36 3.16
CA ILE A 25 24.74 6.61 4.47
C ILE A 25 23.53 5.69 4.74
N VAL A 26 22.90 5.16 3.68
CA VAL A 26 21.83 4.17 3.78
C VAL A 26 22.41 2.82 4.20
N LYS A 27 23.50 2.38 3.57
CA LYS A 27 24.21 1.13 3.92
C LYS A 27 24.75 1.16 5.35
N GLU A 28 25.21 2.32 5.81
CA GLU A 28 25.71 2.50 7.18
C GLU A 28 24.59 2.66 8.23
N GLY A 29 23.31 2.68 7.83
CA GLY A 29 22.17 2.86 8.73
C GLY A 29 22.05 4.28 9.33
N ILE A 30 22.87 5.22 8.84
CA ILE A 30 22.85 6.62 9.25
C ILE A 30 21.56 7.29 8.77
N ALA A 31 21.13 7.00 7.54
CA ALA A 31 19.91 7.56 6.97
C ALA A 31 18.67 7.31 7.85
N ALA A 32 18.40 6.04 8.17
CA ALA A 32 17.25 5.65 8.99
C ALA A 32 17.33 6.22 10.42
N SER A 33 18.50 6.15 11.07
CA SER A 33 18.69 6.64 12.44
C SER A 33 18.57 8.17 12.53
N PHE A 34 19.07 8.90 11.54
CA PHE A 34 18.88 10.34 11.42
C PHE A 34 17.42 10.69 11.17
N ALA A 35 16.75 10.01 10.23
CA ALA A 35 15.35 10.24 9.88
C ALA A 35 14.44 10.10 11.11
N VAL A 36 14.67 9.10 11.97
CA VAL A 36 13.93 8.97 13.23
C VAL A 36 14.08 10.20 14.13
N LYS A 37 15.32 10.67 14.36
CA LYS A 37 15.57 11.84 15.23
C LYS A 37 14.96 13.12 14.63
N LEU A 38 15.03 13.25 13.31
CA LEU A 38 14.48 14.37 12.57
C LEU A 38 12.96 14.41 12.68
N PHE A 39 12.28 13.32 12.30
CA PHE A 39 10.83 13.25 12.28
C PHE A 39 10.23 13.33 13.68
N LYS A 40 10.88 12.76 14.70
CA LYS A 40 10.48 13.00 16.10
C LYS A 40 10.49 14.47 16.46
N ALA A 41 11.57 15.17 16.14
CA ALA A 41 11.69 16.61 16.45
C ALA A 41 10.66 17.43 15.66
N TRP A 42 10.40 17.08 14.40
CA TRP A 42 9.40 17.75 13.58
C TRP A 42 7.99 17.51 14.13
N MET A 43 7.62 16.26 14.42
CA MET A 43 6.30 15.92 14.97
C MET A 43 6.06 16.51 16.36
N ALA A 44 7.10 16.68 17.17
CA ALA A 44 7.00 17.36 18.45
C ALA A 44 6.75 18.87 18.32
N GLU A 45 7.27 19.50 17.26
CA GLU A 45 7.06 20.92 16.96
C GLU A 45 5.68 21.19 16.33
N LYS A 46 5.19 20.25 15.51
CA LYS A 46 3.88 20.35 14.85
C LYS A 46 3.10 19.04 14.98
N ASP A 47 3.07 18.26 13.90
CA ASP A 47 2.28 17.04 13.78
C ASP A 47 2.70 16.21 12.55
N ALA A 48 2.20 14.98 12.46
CA ALA A 48 2.48 14.05 11.36
C ALA A 48 1.98 14.54 9.98
N ASN A 49 0.86 15.28 9.92
CA ASN A 49 0.34 15.81 8.65
C ASN A 49 1.29 16.86 8.07
N SER A 50 1.92 17.67 8.92
CA SER A 50 2.93 18.64 8.49
C SER A 50 4.15 17.96 7.84
N VAL A 51 4.56 16.80 8.36
CA VAL A 51 5.66 15.99 7.80
C VAL A 51 5.23 15.38 6.46
N THR A 52 4.12 14.66 6.43
CA THR A 52 3.68 13.94 5.21
C THR A 52 3.29 14.88 4.07
N SER A 53 2.74 16.06 4.37
CA SER A 53 2.44 17.07 3.36
C SER A 53 3.71 17.68 2.77
N SER A 54 4.72 17.95 3.60
CA SER A 54 6.01 18.48 3.17
C SER A 54 6.79 17.45 2.33
N LEU A 55 6.77 16.18 2.74
CA LEU A 55 7.37 15.09 1.96
C LEU A 55 6.70 14.93 0.58
N ARG A 56 5.36 15.00 0.52
CA ARG A 56 4.62 14.96 -0.75
C ARG A 56 4.98 16.13 -1.66
N LYS A 57 5.04 17.37 -1.12
CA LYS A 57 5.45 18.56 -1.89
C LYS A 57 6.86 18.44 -2.46
N ALA A 58 7.75 17.74 -1.75
CA ALA A 58 9.12 17.47 -2.19
C ALA A 58 9.26 16.20 -3.05
N ASN A 59 8.17 15.47 -3.34
CA ASN A 59 8.18 14.17 -4.03
C ASN A 59 9.05 13.10 -3.33
N LEU A 60 9.13 13.15 -2.00
CA LEU A 60 9.92 12.22 -1.18
C LEU A 60 9.07 11.15 -0.50
N ASP A 61 7.74 11.28 -0.52
CA ASP A 61 6.79 10.36 0.12
C ASP A 61 6.92 8.92 -0.43
N LYS A 62 7.17 8.78 -1.73
CA LYS A 62 7.37 7.46 -2.37
C LYS A 62 8.74 6.83 -2.11
N ARG A 63 9.69 7.61 -1.60
CA ARG A 63 11.10 7.20 -1.42
C ARG A 63 11.41 6.78 0.00
N LEU A 64 10.44 6.82 0.91
CA LEU A 64 10.66 6.53 2.33
C LEU A 64 11.27 5.14 2.60
N LEU A 65 10.99 4.15 1.73
CA LEU A 65 11.62 2.84 1.82
C LEU A 65 13.14 2.89 1.52
N GLU A 66 13.59 3.84 0.70
CA GLU A 66 15.00 4.04 0.34
C GLU A 66 15.86 4.54 1.52
N LEU A 67 15.27 4.84 2.68
CA LEU A 67 16.01 5.06 3.92
C LEU A 67 16.74 3.80 4.41
N PHE A 68 16.35 2.63 3.89
CA PHE A 68 16.93 1.34 4.22
C PHE A 68 17.71 0.76 3.03
N PRO A 69 18.72 -0.09 3.28
CA PRO A 69 19.43 -0.79 2.22
C PRO A 69 18.48 -1.66 1.39
N ALA A 70 18.81 -1.88 0.11
CA ALA A 70 17.95 -2.57 -0.87
C ALA A 70 17.37 -3.92 -0.38
N ASN A 71 18.13 -4.66 0.44
CA ASN A 71 17.69 -5.94 1.01
C ASN A 71 16.64 -5.82 2.13
N ARG A 72 16.24 -4.60 2.53
CA ARG A 72 15.27 -4.32 3.61
C ARG A 72 14.24 -3.25 3.24
N GLN A 73 14.11 -2.91 1.96
CA GLN A 73 13.14 -1.92 1.48
C GLN A 73 11.74 -2.53 1.35
N ASN A 74 11.11 -2.85 2.48
CA ASN A 74 9.73 -3.31 2.53
C ASN A 74 8.93 -2.59 3.62
N VAL A 75 7.61 -2.64 3.49
CA VAL A 75 6.69 -1.88 4.33
C VAL A 75 6.65 -2.43 5.75
N GLU A 76 6.81 -3.73 5.93
CA GLU A 76 6.84 -4.40 7.23
C GLU A 76 8.04 -3.94 8.06
N HIS A 77 9.24 -3.92 7.45
CA HIS A 77 10.47 -3.49 8.10
C HIS A 77 10.43 -2.00 8.42
N PHE A 78 9.96 -1.16 7.48
CA PHE A 78 9.76 0.26 7.74
C PHE A 78 8.79 0.47 8.91
N ALA A 79 7.62 -0.16 8.85
CA ALA A 79 6.58 0.01 9.86
C ALA A 79 7.08 -0.43 11.24
N LYS A 80 7.77 -1.56 11.34
CA LYS A 80 8.35 -2.03 12.59
C LYS A 80 9.39 -1.04 13.13
N TYR A 81 10.37 -0.65 12.31
CA TYR A 81 11.46 0.23 12.74
C TYR A 81 10.96 1.60 13.23
N PHE A 82 10.03 2.22 12.49
CA PHE A 82 9.49 3.53 12.87
C PHE A 82 8.48 3.43 14.02
N THR A 83 7.71 2.34 14.13
CA THR A 83 6.80 2.13 15.27
C THR A 83 7.56 1.85 16.56
N ASP A 84 8.61 1.03 16.54
CA ASP A 84 9.49 0.78 17.69
C ASP A 84 10.19 2.08 18.14
N ALA A 85 10.43 2.99 17.20
CA ALA A 85 10.91 4.33 17.51
C ALA A 85 9.81 5.27 18.03
N GLY A 86 8.53 4.92 18.08
CA GLY A 86 7.44 5.80 18.51
C GLY A 86 6.96 6.77 17.44
N LEU A 87 7.13 6.44 16.16
CA LEU A 87 6.66 7.19 14.99
C LEU A 87 5.59 6.36 14.25
N LYS A 88 4.57 5.89 14.97
CA LYS A 88 3.53 5.02 14.42
C LYS A 88 2.75 5.70 13.27
N GLU A 89 2.50 6.99 13.39
CA GLU A 89 1.75 7.79 12.41
C GLU A 89 2.43 7.81 11.03
N LEU A 90 3.77 7.78 10.99
CA LEU A 90 4.51 7.65 9.74
C LEU A 90 4.43 6.25 9.15
N SER A 91 4.40 5.23 10.00
CA SER A 91 4.19 3.84 9.57
C SER A 91 2.79 3.64 8.98
N ASP A 92 1.77 4.17 9.65
CA ASP A 92 0.37 4.12 9.20
C ASP A 92 0.20 4.90 7.88
N PHE A 93 0.85 6.07 7.76
CA PHE A 93 0.88 6.83 6.52
C PHE A 93 1.42 6.01 5.33
N LEU A 94 2.56 5.32 5.51
CA LEU A 94 3.17 4.54 4.44
C LEU A 94 2.27 3.37 3.99
N ARG A 95 1.63 2.67 4.94
CA ARG A 95 0.66 1.59 4.65
C ARG A 95 -0.55 2.12 3.88
N VAL A 96 -1.11 3.24 4.32
CA VAL A 96 -2.24 3.87 3.62
C VAL A 96 -1.82 4.33 2.23
N GLN A 97 -0.63 4.90 2.08
CA GLN A 97 -0.11 5.32 0.79
C GLN A 97 0.06 4.15 -0.18
N GLN A 98 0.62 3.02 0.28
CA GLN A 98 0.78 1.82 -0.53
C GLN A 98 -0.58 1.31 -1.01
N SER A 99 -1.54 1.13 -0.11
CA SER A 99 -2.88 0.66 -0.48
C SER A 99 -3.60 1.60 -1.47
N LEU A 100 -3.44 2.92 -1.32
CA LEU A 100 -3.99 3.90 -2.26
C LEU A 100 -3.30 3.86 -3.63
N GLY A 101 -1.98 3.67 -3.65
CA GLY A 101 -1.19 3.52 -4.88
C GLY A 101 -1.63 2.29 -5.66
N THR A 102 -1.70 1.14 -5.00
CA THR A 102 -2.16 -0.11 -5.61
C THR A 102 -3.59 0.02 -6.14
N ARG A 103 -4.49 0.67 -5.37
CA ARG A 103 -5.87 0.89 -5.79
C ARG A 103 -5.99 1.77 -7.05
N LYS A 104 -5.17 2.82 -7.17
CA LYS A 104 -5.15 3.69 -8.36
C LYS A 104 -4.62 2.97 -9.60
N GLU A 105 -3.55 2.21 -9.45
CA GLU A 105 -2.98 1.44 -10.57
C GLU A 105 -3.98 0.39 -11.07
N LEU A 106 -4.60 -0.31 -10.12
CA LEU A 106 -5.62 -1.30 -10.40
C LEU A 106 -6.88 -0.68 -11.02
N GLN A 107 -7.31 0.49 -10.55
CA GLN A 107 -8.40 1.25 -11.18
C GLN A 107 -8.06 1.61 -12.63
N LYS A 108 -6.82 2.01 -12.90
CA LYS A 108 -6.34 2.32 -14.25
C LYS A 108 -6.32 1.08 -15.13
N GLU A 109 -5.78 -0.04 -14.65
CA GLU A 109 -5.79 -1.31 -15.40
C GLU A 109 -7.23 -1.75 -15.71
N LEU A 110 -8.14 -1.69 -14.73
CA LEU A 110 -9.55 -1.99 -14.96
C LEU A 110 -10.19 -1.07 -16.00
N GLN A 111 -9.92 0.24 -15.92
CA GLN A 111 -10.43 1.22 -16.86
C GLN A 111 -9.91 0.96 -18.28
N GLU A 112 -8.63 0.64 -18.44
CA GLU A 112 -8.05 0.25 -19.73
C GLU A 112 -8.70 -1.02 -20.29
N ARG A 113 -8.90 -2.05 -19.45
CA ARG A 113 -9.56 -3.31 -19.85
C ARG A 113 -11.02 -3.09 -20.27
N LEU A 114 -11.77 -2.27 -19.53
CA LEU A 114 -13.17 -1.95 -19.81
C LEU A 114 -13.36 -1.02 -21.01
N SER A 115 -12.36 -0.18 -21.32
CA SER A 115 -12.42 0.77 -22.44
C SER A 115 -12.27 0.07 -23.80
N GLN A 116 -11.86 -1.19 -23.84
CA GLN A 116 -11.82 -2.02 -25.04
C GLN A 116 -13.21 -2.60 -25.34
N GLU A 117 -14.24 -1.77 -25.59
CA GLU A 117 -15.61 -2.14 -26.01
C GLU A 117 -16.09 -3.54 -25.53
N CYS A 118 -15.94 -3.83 -24.24
CA CYS A 118 -16.27 -5.15 -23.71
C CYS A 118 -17.80 -5.29 -23.63
N PRO A 119 -18.43 -6.28 -24.29
CA PRO A 119 -19.83 -6.61 -24.06
C PRO A 119 -20.07 -6.89 -22.55
N ILE A 120 -21.28 -6.65 -22.05
CA ILE A 120 -21.66 -6.93 -20.63
C ILE A 120 -21.25 -8.35 -20.19
N LYS A 121 -21.30 -9.32 -21.12
CA LYS A 121 -20.87 -10.72 -20.90
C LYS A 121 -19.37 -10.90 -20.62
N GLU A 122 -18.52 -9.98 -21.07
CA GLU A 122 -17.08 -10.00 -20.76
C GLU A 122 -16.79 -9.40 -19.39
N VAL A 123 -17.55 -8.39 -18.96
CA VAL A 123 -17.49 -7.87 -17.58
C VAL A 123 -17.90 -8.94 -16.58
N GLU A 124 -18.96 -9.71 -16.92
CA GLU A 124 -19.33 -10.91 -16.16
C GLU A 124 -18.15 -11.89 -16.10
N ARG A 125 -17.45 -12.20 -17.20
CA ARG A 125 -16.29 -13.12 -17.19
C ARG A 125 -15.07 -12.56 -16.45
N ALA A 126 -14.90 -11.24 -16.41
CA ALA A 126 -13.76 -10.61 -15.77
C ALA A 126 -13.91 -10.56 -14.24
N PHE A 127 -15.13 -10.64 -13.70
CA PHE A 127 -15.40 -10.43 -12.28
C PHE A 127 -14.49 -11.24 -11.34
N GLN A 128 -14.37 -12.56 -11.57
CA GLN A 128 -13.48 -13.41 -10.76
C GLN A 128 -12.02 -12.92 -10.80
N LYS A 129 -11.52 -12.56 -11.99
CA LYS A 129 -10.15 -12.04 -12.16
C LYS A 129 -9.96 -10.72 -11.43
N ILE A 130 -10.96 -9.82 -11.48
CA ILE A 130 -10.95 -8.55 -10.76
C ILE A 130 -10.83 -8.80 -9.25
N VAL A 131 -11.66 -9.70 -8.69
CA VAL A 131 -11.63 -10.01 -7.26
C VAL A 131 -10.31 -10.66 -6.85
N VAL A 132 -9.75 -11.55 -7.67
CA VAL A 132 -8.42 -12.15 -7.44
C VAL A 132 -7.30 -11.09 -7.46
N LEU A 133 -7.35 -10.14 -8.40
CA LEU A 133 -6.38 -9.03 -8.44
C LEU A 133 -6.49 -8.16 -7.18
N PHE A 134 -7.71 -7.88 -6.72
CA PHE A 134 -7.95 -7.08 -5.52
C PHE A 134 -7.48 -7.79 -4.26
N TYR A 135 -7.66 -9.11 -4.19
CA TYR A 135 -7.13 -9.94 -3.11
C TYR A 135 -5.59 -9.91 -3.07
N LYS A 136 -4.92 -10.17 -4.21
CA LYS A 136 -3.46 -10.13 -4.32
C LYS A 136 -2.85 -8.77 -4.01
N ALA A 137 -3.58 -7.72 -4.33
CA ALA A 137 -3.21 -6.34 -4.10
C ALA A 137 -3.38 -5.89 -2.63
N ASP A 138 -3.83 -6.78 -1.74
CA ASP A 138 -4.20 -6.47 -0.35
C ASP A 138 -5.29 -5.38 -0.25
N VAL A 139 -6.13 -5.28 -1.28
CA VAL A 139 -7.27 -4.34 -1.36
C VAL A 139 -8.54 -4.97 -0.80
N LEU A 140 -8.72 -6.28 -1.01
CA LEU A 140 -9.80 -7.07 -0.42
C LEU A 140 -9.19 -8.17 0.47
N SER A 141 -9.60 -8.19 1.74
CA SER A 141 -9.21 -9.28 2.64
C SER A 141 -9.99 -10.56 2.33
N GLU A 142 -9.44 -11.69 2.75
CA GLU A 142 -10.10 -12.99 2.65
C GLU A 142 -11.48 -12.95 3.34
N GLU A 143 -11.56 -12.39 4.54
CA GLU A 143 -12.80 -12.32 5.32
C GLU A 143 -13.86 -11.49 4.59
N ALA A 144 -13.47 -10.40 3.92
CA ALA A 144 -14.39 -9.57 3.15
C ALA A 144 -14.99 -10.34 1.96
N ILE A 145 -14.16 -11.12 1.25
CA ILE A 145 -14.59 -11.94 0.11
C ILE A 145 -15.51 -13.07 0.60
N LEU A 146 -15.13 -13.78 1.66
CA LEU A 146 -15.93 -14.86 2.24
C LEU A 146 -17.27 -14.35 2.80
N LYS A 147 -17.27 -13.19 3.46
CA LYS A 147 -18.49 -12.55 3.95
C LYS A 147 -19.42 -12.17 2.80
N TRP A 148 -18.90 -11.51 1.76
CA TRP A 148 -19.69 -11.16 0.59
C TRP A 148 -20.31 -12.40 -0.07
N TYR A 149 -19.53 -13.47 -0.24
CA TYR A 149 -20.00 -14.70 -0.87
C TYR A 149 -21.16 -15.34 -0.08
N LYS A 150 -21.07 -15.38 1.26
CA LYS A 150 -22.12 -15.90 2.15
C LYS A 150 -23.39 -15.04 2.15
N GLU A 151 -23.25 -13.71 2.09
CA GLU A 151 -24.38 -12.77 2.15
C GLU A 151 -25.00 -12.48 0.77
N ALA A 152 -24.31 -12.79 -0.33
CA ALA A 152 -24.74 -12.46 -1.69
C ALA A 152 -25.92 -13.30 -2.20
N HIS A 153 -26.31 -14.39 -1.53
CA HIS A 153 -27.46 -15.23 -1.89
C HIS A 153 -28.82 -14.50 -1.85
N VAL A 154 -28.88 -13.31 -1.25
CA VAL A 154 -30.13 -12.58 -0.98
C VAL A 154 -30.60 -11.70 -2.16
N ALA A 155 -29.74 -11.39 -3.14
CA ALA A 155 -30.07 -10.42 -4.20
C ALA A 155 -30.21 -11.05 -5.60
N LYS A 156 -31.33 -10.74 -6.26
CA LYS A 156 -31.64 -11.14 -7.65
C LYS A 156 -30.55 -10.64 -8.61
N GLY A 157 -29.98 -11.55 -9.43
CA GLY A 157 -28.91 -11.22 -10.39
C GLY A 157 -27.48 -11.53 -9.94
N LYS A 158 -27.27 -12.08 -8.73
CA LYS A 158 -25.94 -12.44 -8.23
C LYS A 158 -25.49 -13.89 -8.46
N SER A 159 -26.37 -14.76 -8.96
CA SER A 159 -26.08 -16.19 -9.15
C SER A 159 -24.87 -16.44 -10.07
N VAL A 160 -24.77 -15.69 -11.18
CA VAL A 160 -23.65 -15.81 -12.14
C VAL A 160 -22.31 -15.48 -11.49
N PHE A 161 -22.26 -14.45 -10.64
CA PHE A 161 -21.04 -14.06 -9.93
C PHE A 161 -20.67 -15.05 -8.82
N LEU A 162 -21.67 -15.62 -8.14
CA LEU A 162 -21.44 -16.67 -7.15
C LEU A 162 -20.86 -17.93 -7.79
N ASP A 163 -21.41 -18.37 -8.93
CA ASP A 163 -20.92 -19.55 -9.64
C ASP A 163 -19.46 -19.37 -10.08
N GLN A 164 -19.09 -18.18 -10.57
CA GLN A 164 -17.71 -17.86 -10.92
C GLN A 164 -16.77 -17.81 -9.71
N MET A 165 -17.25 -17.29 -8.58
CA MET A 165 -16.44 -17.14 -7.37
C MET A 165 -16.25 -18.45 -6.61
N LYS A 166 -17.07 -19.48 -6.88
CA LYS A 166 -17.07 -20.75 -6.15
C LYS A 166 -15.68 -21.37 -6.02
N GLN A 167 -14.96 -21.54 -7.13
CA GLN A 167 -13.63 -22.14 -7.11
C GLN A 167 -12.60 -21.31 -6.34
N PHE A 168 -12.70 -19.98 -6.40
CA PHE A 168 -11.79 -19.09 -5.68
C PHE A 168 -12.08 -19.07 -4.17
N VAL A 169 -13.36 -19.10 -3.79
CA VAL A 169 -13.79 -19.18 -2.39
C VAL A 169 -13.45 -20.53 -1.77
N GLU A 170 -13.64 -21.63 -2.50
CA GLU A 170 -13.19 -22.96 -2.07
C GLU A 170 -11.67 -22.98 -1.87
N TRP A 171 -10.91 -22.30 -2.73
CA TRP A 171 -9.46 -22.16 -2.52
C TRP A 171 -9.15 -21.36 -1.26
N LEU A 172 -9.76 -20.19 -1.05
CA LEU A 172 -9.55 -19.37 0.15
C LEU A 172 -9.83 -20.17 1.44
N GLN A 173 -10.85 -21.02 1.45
CA GLN A 173 -11.24 -21.81 2.63
C GLN A 173 -10.33 -23.01 2.92
N ASN A 174 -9.65 -23.56 1.92
CA ASN A 174 -8.94 -24.84 2.02
C ASN A 174 -7.42 -24.73 1.80
N ALA A 175 -6.91 -23.59 1.34
CA ALA A 175 -5.49 -23.45 1.05
C ALA A 175 -4.66 -23.34 2.33
N GLU A 176 -3.73 -24.29 2.51
CA GLU A 176 -2.51 -24.02 3.27
C GLU A 176 -1.69 -22.98 2.47
N GLU A 177 -1.28 -21.90 3.13
CA GLU A 177 -0.66 -20.71 2.53
C GLU A 177 0.31 -21.00 1.36
N GLY A 178 0.13 -20.34 0.21
CA GLY A 178 1.28 -20.00 -0.64
C GLY A 178 1.17 -20.11 -2.16
N THR A 179 0.12 -20.69 -2.79
CA THR A 179 0.03 -20.65 -4.27
C THR A 179 -1.41 -20.69 -4.79
N ILE A 180 -1.82 -19.62 -5.48
CA ILE A 180 -3.12 -19.54 -6.15
C ILE A 180 -3.11 -20.46 -7.39
N PRO A 181 -4.10 -21.35 -7.57
CA PRO A 181 -4.18 -22.28 -8.70
C PRO A 181 -4.12 -21.57 -10.05
N PHE A 182 -3.32 -22.10 -10.98
CA PHE A 182 -3.16 -21.54 -12.34
C PHE A 182 -4.50 -21.42 -13.10
N LYS A 183 -5.49 -22.25 -12.77
CA LYS A 183 -6.85 -22.20 -13.34
C LYS A 183 -7.62 -20.92 -13.00
N LEU A 184 -7.23 -20.17 -11.97
CA LEU A 184 -7.84 -18.88 -11.63
C LEU A 184 -7.28 -17.72 -12.46
N TYR A 185 -6.29 -17.98 -13.32
CA TYR A 185 -5.65 -16.99 -14.19
C TYR A 185 -6.15 -17.05 -15.63
N VAL A 186 -6.67 -18.21 -16.06
CA VAL A 186 -7.04 -18.51 -17.46
C VAL A 186 -8.52 -18.21 -17.68
#